data_AF-A0A7C1HEB2-F1
#
_entry.id   AF-A0A7C1HEB2-F1
#
_cell.length_a   1.000
_cell.length_b   1.000
_cell.length_c   1.000
_cell.angle_alpha   90.00
_cell.angle_beta   90.00
_cell.angle_gamma   90.00
#
_symmetry.space_group_name_H-M   'P 1'
#
loop_
_entity.id
_entity.type
_entity.pdbx_description
1 polymer ?
#
loop_
_entity_poly.entity_id
_entity_poly.type
_entity_poly.pdbx_seq_one_letter_code
_entity_poly.pdbx_strand_id
1 'polypeptide(L)'
;MIGEIVLVLLFVMFLTAGVKVVSEYQRIAVFRLGRYFGIKGPGLIVIIPIIDKCYKFSIGDYGQLIGDNTGKFKEAEVPVEYNTKIHVGSQIKISGFSNNKIQVTLDDDQGRRIRCEKCGHEMRI
;
A
#
# COMPACT_ATOMS: atom_id res chain seq x y z
N MET A 1 3.81 -45.77 -4.45
CA MET A 1 3.87 -44.96 -5.69
C MET A 1 2.93 -43.75 -5.66
N ILE A 2 1.64 -43.91 -5.35
CA ILE A 2 0.69 -42.77 -5.27
C ILE A 2 1.08 -41.71 -4.23
N GLY A 3 1.61 -42.10 -3.06
CA GLY A 3 2.05 -41.15 -2.02
C GLY A 3 3.15 -40.19 -2.48
N GLU A 4 4.16 -40.70 -3.19
CA GLU A 4 5.24 -39.89 -3.77
C GLU A 4 4.72 -38.89 -4.80
N ILE A 5 3.78 -39.32 -5.65
CA ILE A 5 3.17 -38.45 -6.67
C ILE A 5 2.37 -37.32 -5.99
N VAL A 6 1.62 -37.63 -4.93
CA VAL A 6 0.87 -36.63 -4.16
C VAL A 6 1.82 -35.63 -3.49
N LEU A 7 2.92 -36.11 -2.90
CA LEU A 7 3.92 -35.26 -2.26
C LEU A 7 4.59 -34.30 -3.27
N VAL A 8 5.01 -34.81 -4.42
CA VAL A 8 5.62 -34.01 -5.49
C VAL A 8 4.65 -32.98 -6.03
N LEU A 9 3.39 -33.37 -6.28
CA LEU A 9 2.35 -32.46 -6.77
C LEU A 9 2.11 -31.31 -5.78
N LEU A 10 1.98 -31.64 -4.49
CA LEU A 10 1.74 -30.67 -3.43
C LEU A 10 2.94 -29.70 -3.29
N PHE A 11 4.16 -30.22 -3.40
CA PHE A 11 5.38 -29.41 -3.37
C PHE A 11 5.44 -28.42 -4.55
N VAL A 12 5.18 -28.86 -5.78
CA VAL A 12 5.18 -28.00 -6.97
C VAL A 12 4.07 -26.94 -6.90
N MET A 13 2.89 -27.33 -6.42
CA MET A 13 1.78 -26.40 -6.24
C MET A 13 2.11 -25.32 -5.20
N PHE A 14 2.82 -25.69 -4.13
CA PHE A 14 3.26 -24.73 -3.12
C PHE A 14 4.34 -23.77 -3.64
N LEU A 15 5.30 -24.28 -4.42
CA LEU A 15 6.35 -23.47 -5.04
C LEU A 15 5.77 -22.44 -6.02
N THR A 16 4.87 -22.86 -6.89
CA THR A 16 4.26 -21.95 -7.88
C THR A 16 3.32 -20.92 -7.23
N ALA A 17 2.61 -21.29 -6.17
CA ALA A 17 1.75 -20.36 -5.43
C ALA A 17 2.52 -19.25 -4.68
N GLY A 18 3.77 -19.51 -4.29
CA GLY A 18 4.61 -18.54 -3.59
C GLY A 18 5.31 -17.52 -4.47
N VAL A 19 5.40 -17.75 -5.78
CA VAL A 19 6.12 -16.86 -6.70
C VAL A 19 5.18 -15.78 -7.23
N LYS A 20 5.44 -14.52 -6.88
CA LYS A 20 4.75 -13.36 -7.46
C LYS A 20 5.71 -12.49 -8.25
N VAL A 21 5.25 -12.04 -9.40
CA VAL A 21 5.96 -11.08 -10.27
C VAL A 21 5.36 -9.69 -10.06
N VAL A 22 6.23 -8.70 -9.83
CA VAL A 22 5.85 -7.29 -9.66
C VAL A 22 6.57 -6.44 -10.69
N SER A 23 5.81 -5.59 -11.38
CA SER A 23 6.33 -4.66 -12.40
C SER A 23 7.19 -3.56 -11.78
N GLU A 24 8.10 -2.98 -12.57
CA GLU A 24 9.04 -1.93 -12.13
C GLU A 24 8.38 -0.68 -11.53
N TYR A 25 7.19 -0.33 -12.03
CA TYR A 25 6.41 0.81 -11.57
C TYR A 25 5.52 0.51 -10.35
N GLN A 26 5.56 -0.73 -9.86
CA GLN A 26 4.75 -1.20 -8.76
C GLN A 26 5.64 -1.64 -7.60
N ARG A 27 5.12 -1.48 -6.39
CA ARG A 27 5.72 -2.08 -5.19
C ARG A 27 4.70 -2.92 -4.46
N ILE A 28 5.19 -3.98 -3.80
CA ILE A 28 4.35 -4.80 -2.92
C ILE A 28 4.70 -4.50 -1.47
N ALA A 29 3.70 -4.16 -0.65
CA ALA A 29 3.87 -4.30 0.80
C ALA A 29 3.47 -5.71 1.20
N VAL A 30 4.31 -6.32 2.03
CA VAL A 30 4.07 -7.64 2.62
C VAL A 30 3.64 -7.45 4.07
N PHE A 31 2.53 -8.10 4.41
CA PHE A 31 1.99 -8.17 5.74
C PHE A 31 2.07 -9.60 6.21
N ARG A 32 2.78 -9.81 7.32
CA ARG A 32 2.90 -11.12 7.95
C ARG A 32 2.07 -11.10 9.21
N LEU A 33 1.09 -12.01 9.32
CA LEU A 33 0.22 -12.13 10.50
C LEU A 33 -0.46 -10.80 10.90
N GLY A 34 -0.87 -10.01 9.91
CA GLY A 34 -1.52 -8.71 10.15
C GLY A 34 -0.58 -7.56 10.55
N ARG A 35 0.74 -7.78 10.59
CA ARG A 35 1.72 -6.72 10.82
C ARG A 35 2.47 -6.39 9.53
N TYR A 36 2.72 -5.11 9.31
CA TYR A 36 3.56 -4.63 8.22
C TYR A 36 4.98 -5.18 8.38
N PHE A 37 5.43 -5.96 7.40
CA PHE A 37 6.77 -6.55 7.39
C PHE A 37 7.76 -5.67 6.62
N GLY A 38 7.30 -5.05 5.53
CA GLY A 38 8.12 -4.20 4.69
C GLY A 38 7.60 -4.11 3.26
N ILE A 39 8.20 -3.22 2.48
CA ILE A 39 7.97 -3.11 1.05
C ILE A 39 9.05 -3.91 0.32
N LYS A 40 8.64 -4.75 -0.60
CA LYS A 40 9.57 -5.43 -1.51
C LYS A 40 9.62 -4.68 -2.84
N GLY A 41 10.83 -4.58 -3.37
CA GLY A 41 11.11 -3.95 -4.65
C GLY A 41 10.52 -4.72 -5.84
N PRO A 42 10.57 -4.13 -7.03
CA PRO A 42 10.08 -4.76 -8.25
C PRO A 42 10.89 -6.02 -8.60
N GLY A 43 10.27 -6.95 -9.32
CA GLY A 43 10.88 -8.22 -9.73
C GLY A 43 10.17 -9.46 -9.19
N LEU A 44 10.93 -10.56 -9.11
CA LEU A 44 10.44 -11.85 -8.64
C LEU A 44 10.53 -11.92 -7.11
N ILE A 45 9.39 -12.00 -6.45
CA ILE A 45 9.32 -12.12 -5.00
C ILE A 45 8.63 -13.41 -4.58
N VAL A 46 9.32 -14.13 -3.70
CA VAL A 46 8.77 -15.32 -3.04
C VAL A 46 8.08 -14.88 -1.75
N ILE A 47 6.83 -15.29 -1.62
CA ILE A 47 5.97 -15.09 -0.44
C ILE A 47 5.40 -16.43 -0.01
N ILE A 48 5.05 -16.56 1.27
CA ILE A 48 4.36 -17.76 1.77
C ILE A 48 2.86 -17.52 1.57
N PRO A 49 2.21 -18.17 0.59
CA PRO A 49 0.85 -17.82 0.16
C PRO A 49 -0.22 -17.98 1.26
N ILE A 50 0.06 -18.77 2.29
CA ILE A 50 -0.88 -19.06 3.39
C ILE A 50 -0.82 -18.00 4.50
N ILE A 51 0.36 -17.43 4.77
CA ILE A 51 0.62 -16.60 5.97
C ILE A 51 0.81 -15.12 5.59
N ASP A 52 1.42 -14.87 4.43
CA ASP A 52 1.77 -13.53 3.99
C ASP A 52 0.64 -12.94 3.12
N LYS A 53 0.05 -11.83 3.55
CA LYS A 53 -0.80 -10.98 2.71
C LYS A 53 0.07 -9.98 1.96
N CYS A 54 -0.23 -9.73 0.70
CA CYS A 54 0.54 -8.79 -0.12
C CYS A 54 -0.37 -7.86 -0.89
N TYR A 55 -0.07 -6.56 -0.81
CA TYR A 55 -0.82 -5.50 -1.46
C TYR A 55 0.08 -4.78 -2.46
N LYS A 56 -0.41 -4.64 -3.70
CA LYS A 56 0.27 -3.93 -4.78
C LYS A 56 -0.11 -2.45 -4.74
N PHE A 57 0.89 -1.60 -4.81
CA PHE A 57 0.74 -0.15 -4.97
C PHE A 57 1.35 0.28 -6.29
N SER A 58 0.63 1.13 -6.99
CA SER A 58 1.07 1.82 -8.19
C SER A 58 1.16 3.31 -7.90
N ILE A 59 1.93 4.02 -8.73
CA ILE A 59 1.92 5.47 -8.74
C ILE A 59 0.49 5.93 -9.08
N GLY A 60 -0.03 6.90 -8.33
CA GLY A 60 -1.40 7.42 -8.47
C GLY A 60 -2.46 6.68 -7.64
N ASP A 61 -2.13 5.63 -6.89
CA ASP A 61 -3.05 5.07 -5.89
C ASP A 61 -3.35 6.13 -4.80
N TYR A 62 -4.59 6.14 -4.33
CA TYR A 62 -5.06 7.02 -3.26
C TYR A 62 -5.13 6.27 -1.92
N GLY A 63 -4.85 7.00 -0.85
CA GLY A 63 -4.94 6.50 0.52
C GLY A 63 -5.35 7.60 1.49
N GLN A 64 -5.46 7.24 2.75
CA GLN A 64 -5.81 8.15 3.84
C GLN A 64 -4.75 8.09 4.93
N LEU A 65 -4.35 9.23 5.47
CA LEU A 65 -3.46 9.27 6.63
C LEU A 65 -4.21 8.88 7.90
N ILE A 66 -3.73 7.84 8.60
CA ILE A 66 -4.27 7.42 9.90
C ILE A 66 -3.51 8.08 11.06
N GLY A 67 -2.24 8.45 10.84
CA GLY A 67 -1.41 9.09 11.87
C GLY A 67 -0.26 9.89 11.26
N ASP A 68 0.64 10.36 12.13
CA ASP A 68 1.72 11.29 11.74
C ASP A 68 2.65 10.73 10.67
N ASN A 69 2.84 9.41 10.57
CA ASN A 69 3.72 8.79 9.58
C ASN A 69 3.12 7.52 8.95
N THR A 70 1.83 7.28 9.12
CA THR A 70 1.17 6.03 8.71
C THR A 70 -0.03 6.32 7.82
N GLY A 71 -0.02 5.73 6.62
CA GLY A 71 -1.11 5.82 5.65
C GLY A 71 -1.83 4.48 5.48
N LYS A 72 -3.16 4.54 5.40
CA LYS A 72 -4.02 3.46 4.92
C LYS A 72 -4.11 3.53 3.41
N PHE A 73 -3.64 2.50 2.74
CA PHE A 73 -3.89 2.31 1.32
C PHE A 73 -4.65 1.02 1.11
N LYS A 74 -5.88 1.12 0.61
CA LYS A 74 -6.81 -0.02 0.51
C LYS A 74 -7.08 -0.60 1.91
N GLU A 75 -6.38 -1.67 2.29
CA GLU A 75 -6.42 -2.31 3.61
C GLU A 75 -5.03 -2.44 4.28
N ALA A 76 -4.02 -1.88 3.64
CA ALA A 76 -2.64 -1.94 4.11
C ALA A 76 -2.28 -0.69 4.90
N GLU A 77 -1.83 -0.88 6.14
CA GLU A 77 -1.21 0.18 6.95
C GLU A 77 0.28 0.23 6.63
N VAL A 78 0.73 1.29 5.97
CA VAL A 78 2.10 1.42 5.49
C VAL A 78 2.69 2.73 6.00
N PRO A 79 3.94 2.75 6.50
CA PRO A 79 4.61 3.98 6.85
C PRO A 79 4.87 4.82 5.58
N VAL A 80 4.49 6.09 5.64
CA VAL A 80 4.62 7.06 4.55
C VAL A 80 5.55 8.19 4.94
N GLU A 81 6.33 8.65 3.98
CA GLU A 81 7.18 9.82 4.15
C GLU A 81 6.59 10.97 3.33
N TYR A 82 6.45 12.12 3.99
CA TYR A 82 5.83 13.33 3.45
C TYR A 82 6.81 14.49 3.57
N ASN A 83 6.76 15.41 2.61
CA ASN A 83 7.65 16.57 2.58
C ASN A 83 7.02 17.83 3.25
N THR A 84 5.71 17.82 3.51
CA THR A 84 4.96 18.98 4.03
C THR A 84 4.15 18.62 5.29
N LYS A 85 3.84 19.59 6.13
CA LYS A 85 3.04 19.36 7.35
C LYS A 85 1.65 18.81 6.97
N ILE A 86 1.38 17.57 7.36
CA ILE A 86 0.14 16.85 7.08
C ILE A 86 -0.81 16.90 8.28
N HIS A 87 -2.10 16.99 8.02
CA HIS A 87 -3.14 16.74 9.01
C HIS A 87 -3.65 15.31 8.87
N VAL A 88 -3.88 14.64 9.99
CA VAL A 88 -4.43 13.28 10.03
C VAL A 88 -5.82 13.27 9.41
N GLY A 89 -6.11 12.31 8.54
CA GLY A 89 -7.38 12.19 7.82
C GLY A 89 -7.41 12.76 6.40
N SER A 90 -6.38 13.50 5.97
CA SER A 90 -6.26 13.98 4.58
C SER A 90 -6.05 12.83 3.59
N GLN A 91 -6.58 13.00 2.36
CA GLN A 91 -6.31 12.09 1.26
C GLN A 91 -4.90 12.31 0.72
N ILE A 92 -4.19 11.21 0.50
CA ILE A 92 -2.83 11.19 0.01
C ILE A 92 -2.76 10.41 -1.29
N LYS A 93 -2.02 10.96 -2.25
CA LYS A 93 -1.75 10.30 -3.53
C LYS A 93 -0.31 9.81 -3.55
N ILE A 94 -0.12 8.59 -4.01
CA ILE A 94 1.23 8.04 -4.20
C ILE A 94 1.87 8.74 -5.40
N SER A 95 2.86 9.59 -5.13
CA SER A 95 3.61 10.30 -6.18
C SER A 95 4.90 9.58 -6.55
N GLY A 96 5.42 8.73 -5.67
CA GLY A 96 6.67 8.04 -5.95
C GLY A 96 7.04 6.98 -4.92
N PHE A 97 8.11 6.29 -5.24
CA PHE A 97 8.58 5.12 -4.53
C PHE A 97 10.09 5.23 -4.37
N SER A 98 10.60 5.50 -3.16
CA SER A 98 12.05 5.55 -2.89
C SER A 98 12.48 4.34 -2.07
N ASN A 99 13.32 3.47 -2.64
CA ASN A 99 13.76 2.16 -2.12
C ASN A 99 12.72 1.36 -1.30
N ASN A 100 12.58 1.68 0.00
CA ASN A 100 11.72 0.97 0.95
C ASN A 100 10.62 1.84 1.57
N LYS A 101 10.39 3.05 1.05
CA LYS A 101 9.38 4.02 1.52
C LYS A 101 8.47 4.45 0.37
N ILE A 102 7.21 4.70 0.70
CA ILE A 102 6.22 5.29 -0.22
C ILE A 102 6.28 6.80 -0.02
N GLN A 103 6.54 7.52 -1.12
CA GLN A 103 6.44 8.97 -1.13
C GLN A 103 5.02 9.36 -1.52
N VAL A 104 4.42 10.16 -0.66
CA VAL A 104 3.03 10.57 -0.81
C VAL A 104 2.99 12.08 -0.90
N THR A 105 2.23 12.57 -1.87
CA THR A 105 1.89 13.98 -1.95
C THR A 105 0.46 14.13 -1.46
N LEU A 106 0.21 15.21 -0.73
CA LEU A 106 -1.13 15.58 -0.37
C LEU A 106 -1.92 15.91 -1.63
N ASP A 107 -3.02 15.22 -1.83
CA ASP A 107 -4.04 15.61 -2.80
C ASP A 107 -5.12 16.34 -1.98
N ASP A 108 -4.77 17.51 -1.46
CA ASP A 108 -5.69 18.40 -0.73
C ASP A 108 -6.61 19.12 -1.74
N ASP A 109 -7.19 18.36 -2.66
CA ASP A 109 -8.15 18.84 -3.68
C ASP A 109 -9.60 18.58 -3.27
N GLN A 110 -9.85 17.93 -2.12
CA GLN A 110 -11.18 17.93 -1.50
C GLN A 110 -11.45 19.24 -0.76
N GLY A 111 -11.47 20.33 -1.54
CA GLY A 111 -12.16 21.57 -1.25
C GLY A 111 -11.88 22.15 0.12
N ARG A 112 -11.01 23.17 0.15
CA ARG A 112 -11.08 24.24 1.14
C ARG A 112 -12.46 24.91 1.06
N ARG A 113 -13.50 24.26 1.59
CA ARG A 113 -14.80 24.88 1.87
C ARG A 113 -14.59 25.75 3.09
N ILE A 114 -14.24 27.01 2.83
CA ILE A 114 -14.22 28.02 3.86
C ILE A 114 -15.68 28.31 4.18
N ARG A 115 -16.19 27.73 5.25
CA ARG A 115 -17.51 28.07 5.76
C ARG A 115 -17.39 29.44 6.40
N CYS A 116 -18.00 30.43 5.77
CA CYS A 116 -18.04 31.79 6.31
C CYS A 116 -18.74 31.76 7.69
N GLU A 117 -17.99 31.92 8.78
CA GLU A 117 -18.51 31.98 10.15
C GLU A 117 -19.52 33.11 10.38
N LYS A 118 -19.49 34.16 9.54
CA LYS A 118 -20.45 35.27 9.58
C LYS A 118 -21.67 35.09 8.68
N CYS A 119 -21.58 34.26 7.64
CA CYS A 119 -22.56 34.27 6.56
C CYS A 119 -23.02 32.89 6.06
N GLY A 120 -22.53 31.80 6.66
CA GLY A 120 -23.05 30.44 6.49
C GLY A 120 -22.83 29.81 5.11
N HIS A 121 -22.41 30.58 4.11
CA HIS A 121 -22.16 30.07 2.76
C HIS A 121 -20.88 29.26 2.67
N GLU A 122 -20.98 28.14 1.95
CA GLU A 122 -19.85 27.34 1.49
C GLU A 122 -19.37 27.92 0.16
N MET A 123 -18.25 28.64 0.18
CA MET A 123 -17.61 29.06 -1.07
C MET A 123 -16.62 27.99 -1.54
N ARG A 124 -16.76 27.62 -2.80
CA ARG A 124 -15.82 26.80 -3.55
C ARG A 124 -14.90 27.77 -4.31
N ILE A 125 -13.64 27.84 -3.90
CA ILE A 125 -12.58 28.54 -4.67
C ILE A 125 -12.22 27.74 -5.91
#